data_AF-A0A1M7BQT0-F1
#
_entry.id   AF-A0A1M7BQT0-F1
#
_cell.length_a   1.000
_cell.length_b   1.000
_cell.length_c   1.000
_cell.angle_alpha   90.00
_cell.angle_beta   90.00
_cell.angle_gamma   90.00
#
_symmetry.space_group_name_H-M   'P 1'
#
loop_
_entity.id
_entity.type
_entity.pdbx_description
1 polymer ?
#
loop_
_entity_poly.entity_id
_entity_poly.type
_entity_poly.pdbx_seq_one_letter_code
_entity_poly.pdbx_strand_id
1 'polypeptide(L)'
;MQSELDNIKETLTERIRILFMEQHNGNKLQFAKKVGCDEKTLRLVFDKNQGMTMNLFFKIAHALKVEPSELIKDLKIDFENDI
;
A
#
# COMPACT_ATOMS: atom_id res chain seq x y z
N MET A 1 14.01 -7.01 12.52
CA MET A 1 12.72 -6.33 12.69
C MET A 1 12.54 -5.02 11.89
N GLN A 2 13.21 -3.90 12.19
CA GLN A 2 12.90 -2.62 11.52
C GLN A 2 13.15 -2.66 9.99
N SER A 3 14.28 -3.25 9.57
CA SER A 3 14.59 -3.47 8.16
C SER A 3 13.56 -4.35 7.44
N GLU A 4 13.02 -5.37 8.11
CA GLU A 4 12.00 -6.25 7.56
C GLU A 4 10.67 -5.52 7.40
N LEU A 5 10.28 -4.72 8.41
CA LEU A 5 9.10 -3.87 8.34
C LEU A 5 9.20 -2.85 7.19
N ASP A 6 10.38 -2.28 6.97
CA ASP A 6 10.61 -1.37 5.85
C ASP A 6 10.52 -2.10 4.50
N ASN A 7 11.06 -3.32 4.38
CA ASN A 7 10.93 -4.15 3.18
C ASN A 7 9.46 -4.53 2.89
N ILE A 8 8.69 -4.90 3.92
CA ILE A 8 7.26 -5.21 3.82
C ILE A 8 6.49 -3.98 3.33
N LYS A 9 6.79 -2.81 3.92
CA LYS A 9 6.15 -1.53 3.56
C LYS A 9 6.44 -1.15 2.11
N GLU A 10 7.69 -1.28 1.66
CA GLU A 10 8.08 -1.00 0.28
C GLU A 10 7.40 -1.96 -0.70
N THR A 11 7.41 -3.25 -0.39
CA THR A 11 6.77 -4.29 -1.22
C THR A 11 5.26 -4.05 -1.34
N LEU A 12 4.58 -3.79 -0.23
CA LEU A 12 3.15 -3.48 -0.22
C LEU A 12 2.85 -2.22 -1.03
N THR A 13 3.65 -1.17 -0.84
CA THR A 13 3.48 0.11 -1.56
C THR A 13 3.66 -0.07 -3.06
N GLU A 14 4.64 -0.86 -3.51
CA GLU A 14 4.84 -1.12 -4.94
C GLU A 14 3.72 -1.96 -5.55
N ARG A 15 3.22 -2.98 -4.84
CA ARG A 15 2.04 -3.75 -5.31
C ARG A 15 0.83 -2.86 -5.53
N ILE A 16 0.55 -1.97 -4.58
CA ILE A 16 -0.50 -0.96 -4.71
C ILE A 16 -0.21 -0.03 -5.89
N ARG A 17 1.04 0.41 -6.07
CA ARG A 17 1.45 1.32 -7.13
C ARG A 17 1.25 0.71 -8.52
N ILE A 18 1.61 -0.55 -8.72
CA ILE A 18 1.41 -1.28 -9.98
C ILE A 18 -0.09 -1.29 -10.35
N LEU A 19 -0.94 -1.75 -9.44
CA LEU A 19 -2.39 -1.79 -9.65
C LEU A 19 -2.98 -0.39 -9.88
N PHE A 20 -2.47 0.61 -9.16
CA PHE A 20 -2.84 2.00 -9.36
C PHE A 20 -2.50 2.48 -10.78
N MET A 21 -1.31 2.17 -11.28
CA MET A 21 -0.90 2.53 -12.64
C MET A 21 -1.77 1.84 -13.69
N GLU A 22 -2.05 0.54 -13.52
CA GLU A 22 -2.89 -0.24 -14.44
C GLU A 22 -4.34 0.25 -14.48
N GLN A 23 -4.95 0.52 -13.32
CA GLN A 23 -6.38 0.83 -13.23
C GLN A 23 -6.71 2.33 -13.35
N HIS A 24 -5.74 3.20 -13.06
CA HIS A 24 -5.96 4.65 -13.02
C HIS A 24 -4.99 5.44 -13.92
N ASN A 25 -4.14 4.77 -14.70
CA ASN A 25 -3.20 5.39 -15.63
C ASN A 25 -2.36 6.51 -14.97
N GLY A 26 -1.95 6.30 -13.71
CA GLY A 26 -1.16 7.26 -12.95
C GLY A 26 -1.90 8.52 -12.47
N ASN A 27 -3.23 8.62 -12.64
CA ASN A 27 -4.01 9.78 -12.19
C ASN A 27 -4.27 9.75 -10.67
N LYS A 28 -3.34 10.35 -9.92
CA LYS A 28 -3.38 10.41 -8.45
C LYS A 28 -4.62 11.13 -7.92
N LEU A 29 -5.07 12.20 -8.58
CA LEU A 29 -6.24 12.97 -8.15
C LEU A 29 -7.53 12.12 -8.23
N GLN A 30 -7.72 11.40 -9.35
CA GLN A 30 -8.88 10.53 -9.50
C GLN A 30 -8.83 9.35 -8.53
N PHE A 31 -7.65 8.77 -8.32
CA PHE A 31 -7.48 7.69 -7.37
C PHE A 31 -7.75 8.15 -5.93
N ALA A 32 -7.25 9.31 -5.52
CA ALA A 32 -7.52 9.92 -4.21
C ALA A 32 -9.02 10.07 -3.94
N LYS A 33 -9.78 10.54 -4.95
CA LYS A 33 -11.24 10.65 -4.87
C LYS A 33 -11.93 9.30 -4.66
N LYS A 34 -11.47 8.24 -5.32
CA LYS A 34 -12.01 6.88 -5.15
C LYS A 34 -11.67 6.28 -3.79
N VAL A 35 -10.45 6.51 -3.30
CA VAL A 35 -10.02 6.11 -1.95
C VAL A 35 -10.73 6.92 -0.87
N GLY A 36 -11.17 8.14 -1.18
CA GLY A 36 -11.75 9.07 -0.22
C GLY A 36 -10.69 9.68 0.71
N CYS A 37 -9.57 10.12 0.12
CA CYS A 37 -8.48 10.82 0.80
C CYS A 37 -7.96 12.01 -0.05
N ASP A 38 -7.05 12.80 0.52
CA ASP A 38 -6.38 13.87 -0.20
C ASP A 38 -5.28 13.33 -1.12
N GLU A 39 -5.07 13.96 -2.27
CA GLU A 39 -3.97 13.60 -3.18
C GLU A 39 -2.60 13.68 -2.48
N LYS A 40 -2.46 14.59 -1.51
CA LYS A 40 -1.26 14.69 -0.67
C LYS A 40 -1.00 13.40 0.10
N THR A 41 -2.03 12.72 0.59
CA THR A 41 -1.89 11.43 1.30
C THR A 41 -1.28 10.38 0.37
N LEU A 42 -1.76 10.28 -0.88
CA LEU A 42 -1.20 9.34 -1.84
C LEU A 42 0.24 9.69 -2.23
N ARG A 43 0.58 10.98 -2.36
CA ARG A 43 1.97 11.42 -2.58
C ARG A 43 2.89 11.03 -1.41
N LEU A 44 2.42 11.13 -0.18
CA LEU A 44 3.21 10.71 0.98
C LEU A 44 3.45 9.20 0.99
N VAL A 45 2.43 8.41 0.65
CA VAL A 45 2.56 6.94 0.56
C VAL A 45 3.51 6.56 -0.58
N PHE A 46 3.25 7.01 -1.80
CA PHE A 46 3.99 6.57 -2.99
C PHE A 46 5.35 7.22 -3.15
N ASP A 47 5.48 8.51 -2.85
CA ASP A 47 6.69 9.27 -3.19
C ASP A 47 7.61 9.49 -1.98
N LYS A 48 7.09 9.31 -0.75
CA LYS A 48 7.84 9.49 0.50
C LYS A 48 7.91 8.22 1.35
N ASN A 49 7.43 7.09 0.82
CA ASN A 49 7.42 5.80 1.51
C ASN A 49 6.81 5.88 2.92
N GLN A 50 5.82 6.78 3.10
CA GLN A 50 5.16 6.95 4.37
C GLN A 50 4.26 5.73 4.63
N GLY A 51 4.33 5.20 5.84
CA GLY A 51 3.41 4.15 6.28
C GLY A 51 1.95 4.57 6.18
N MET A 52 1.07 3.60 5.98
CA MET A 52 -0.37 3.80 5.90
C MET A 52 -1.08 3.21 7.13
N THR A 53 -2.18 3.82 7.52
CA THR A 53 -3.08 3.24 8.52
C THR A 53 -3.88 2.08 7.89
N MET A 54 -4.34 1.14 8.71
CA MET A 54 -5.20 0.04 8.23
C MET A 54 -6.46 0.54 7.51
N ASN A 55 -7.07 1.64 7.99
CA ASN A 55 -8.23 2.24 7.33
C ASN A 55 -7.90 2.74 5.92
N LEU A 56 -6.76 3.39 5.73
CA LEU A 56 -6.32 3.84 4.42
C LEU A 56 -6.02 2.64 3.51
N PHE A 57 -5.37 1.61 4.04
CA PHE A 57 -5.10 0.36 3.34
C PHE A 57 -6.38 -0.31 2.81
N PHE A 58 -7.40 -0.50 3.65
CA PHE A 58 -8.68 -1.09 3.22
C PHE A 58 -9.40 -0.23 2.17
N LYS A 59 -9.37 1.10 2.32
CA LYS A 59 -9.94 2.02 1.32
C LYS A 59 -9.22 1.92 -0.02
N ILE A 60 -7.89 1.80 -0.01
CA ILE A 60 -7.08 1.59 -1.21
C ILE A 60 -7.43 0.25 -1.87
N ALA A 61 -7.47 -0.84 -1.11
CA ALA A 61 -7.83 -2.17 -1.61
C ALA A 61 -9.21 -2.17 -2.27
N HIS A 62 -10.21 -1.56 -1.60
CA HIS A 62 -11.54 -1.36 -2.15
C HIS A 62 -11.55 -0.53 -3.43
N ALA A 63 -10.81 0.59 -3.47
CA ALA A 63 -10.71 1.45 -4.66
C ALA A 63 -10.07 0.74 -5.86
N LEU A 64 -9.14 -0.18 -5.59
CA LEU A 64 -8.47 -1.04 -6.58
C LEU A 64 -9.26 -2.32 -6.90
N LYS A 65 -10.40 -2.57 -6.23
CA LYS A 65 -11.20 -3.80 -6.39
C LYS A 65 -10.37 -5.09 -6.18
N VAL A 66 -9.45 -5.06 -5.22
CA VAL A 66 -8.61 -6.20 -4.85
C VAL A 66 -8.84 -6.53 -3.39
N GLU A 67 -8.91 -7.81 -3.07
CA GLU A 67 -9.00 -8.27 -1.68
C GLU A 67 -7.75 -7.85 -0.90
N PRO A 68 -7.89 -7.26 0.30
CA PRO A 68 -6.75 -6.85 1.13
C PRO A 68 -5.73 -7.97 1.37
N SER A 69 -6.21 -9.22 1.52
CA SER A 69 -5.36 -10.41 1.69
C SER A 69 -4.40 -10.65 0.53
N GLU A 70 -4.81 -10.36 -0.71
CA GLU A 70 -3.96 -10.52 -1.89
C GLU A 70 -2.82 -9.49 -1.91
N LEU A 71 -3.07 -8.26 -1.41
CA LEU A 71 -2.03 -7.23 -1.32
C LEU A 71 -0.95 -7.58 -0.31
N ILE A 72 -1.31 -8.23 0.80
CA ILE A 72 -0.37 -8.64 1.86
C ILE A 72 0.14 -10.07 1.73
N LYS A 73 -0.29 -10.79 0.69
CA LYS A 73 0.06 -12.19 0.48
C LYS A 73 1.58 -12.39 0.44
N ASP A 74 2.06 -13.41 1.14
CA ASP A 74 3.49 -13.75 1.25
C ASP A 74 4.38 -12.68 1.90
N LEU A 75 3.81 -11.59 2.43
CA LEU A 75 4.55 -10.67 3.30
C LEU A 75 4.70 -11.34 4.68
N LYS A 76 5.93 -11.56 5.10
CA LYS A 76 6.26 -12.28 6.33
C LYS A 76 7.31 -11.49 7.10
N ILE A 77 7.19 -11.55 8.42
CA ILE A 77 8.26 -11.19 9.35
C ILE A 77 8.88 -12.53 9.74
N ASP A 78 10.19 -12.66 9.59
CA ASP A 78 10.88 -13.86 10.03
C ASP A 78 10.91 -13.85 11.57
N PHE A 79 10.28 -14.86 12.15
CA PHE A 79 10.43 -15.16 13.56
C PHE A 79 11.67 -16.03 13.68
N GLU A 80 12.87 -15.44 13.60
CA GLU A 80 14.06 -16.17 14.02
C GLU A 80 13.80 -16.68 15.45
N ASN A 81 13.94 -17.99 15.62
CA ASN A 81 13.66 -18.67 16.88
C ASN A 81 14.50 -18.03 17.99
N ASP A 82 13.85 -17.33 18.92
CA ASP A 82 14.38 -17.08 20.26
C ASP A 82 14.49 -18.45 20.98
N ILE A 83 15.51 -19.24 20.65
CA ILE A 83 15.99 -20.41 21.40
C ILE A 83 17.47 -20.23 21.69
#